data_AF-A0A4S4K868-F1
#
_entry.id   AF-A0A4S4K868-F1
#
_cell.length_a   1.000
_cell.length_b   1.000
_cell.length_c   1.000
_cell.angle_alpha   90.00
_cell.angle_beta   90.00
_cell.angle_gamma   90.00
#
_symmetry.space_group_name_H-M   'P 1'
#
loop_
_entity.id
_entity.type
_entity.pdbx_description
1 polymer ?
#
loop_
_entity_poly.entity_id
_entity_poly.type
_entity_poly.pdbx_seq_one_letter_code
_entity_poly.pdbx_strand_id
1 'polypeptide(L)'
;MDCEVNSQIIANLELQVTAHLSDWRSGFAAAAMTAVGLWIDNVVHTLQELGMDMGPNAIAEQAQGTFGDEEQGLNRPLYWASWEAEGGDGDVRKSGRLRSDVILSTFYWHLQSIQGVGLFDDNNDAPPIGAYTLSIQAVEQAFKSHVTGEKVLPTGQVAWFSVDNWGDTYKYLGGRKVKSLKASKFSKTIQAFTVQDWETIFTDACALRTGFKMEGKKRKVASSTGSAYNSDDVESGPEYDVMVSD
;
A
#
# COMPACT_ATOMS: atom_id res chain seq x y z
N MET A 1 -13.92 -50.17 -18.14
CA MET A 1 -12.59 -49.58 -17.89
C MET A 1 -12.61 -48.04 -17.96
N ASP A 2 -13.78 -47.37 -17.99
CA ASP A 2 -13.88 -45.92 -18.20
C ASP A 2 -14.20 -45.08 -16.94
N CYS A 3 -14.43 -45.72 -15.78
CA CYS A 3 -14.70 -44.99 -14.52
C CYS A 3 -13.42 -44.54 -13.80
N GLU A 4 -12.33 -45.29 -13.90
CA GLU A 4 -11.05 -44.95 -13.23
C GLU A 4 -10.34 -43.78 -13.92
N VAL A 5 -10.39 -43.71 -15.25
CA VAL A 5 -9.75 -42.62 -16.01
C VAL A 5 -10.45 -41.28 -15.74
N ASN A 6 -11.79 -41.26 -15.65
CA ASN A 6 -12.54 -40.07 -15.28
C ASN A 6 -12.29 -39.64 -13.82
N SER A 7 -12.12 -40.59 -12.91
CA SER A 7 -11.83 -40.27 -11.50
C SER A 7 -10.42 -39.69 -11.33
N GLN A 8 -9.44 -40.17 -12.09
CA GLN A 8 -8.07 -39.64 -12.07
C GLN A 8 -7.95 -38.26 -12.72
N ILE A 9 -8.74 -37.99 -13.77
CA ILE A 9 -8.79 -36.67 -14.43
C ILE A 9 -9.50 -35.64 -13.54
N ILE A 10 -10.61 -36.01 -12.90
CA ILE A 10 -11.31 -35.13 -11.95
C ILE A 10 -10.43 -34.87 -10.72
N ALA A 11 -9.77 -35.88 -10.16
CA ALA A 11 -8.84 -35.70 -9.05
C ALA A 11 -7.64 -34.80 -9.42
N ASN A 12 -7.11 -34.90 -10.65
CA ASN A 12 -6.01 -34.04 -11.12
C ASN A 12 -6.47 -32.61 -11.45
N LEU A 13 -7.69 -32.42 -11.94
CA LEU A 13 -8.31 -31.09 -12.11
C LEU A 13 -8.61 -30.45 -10.76
N GLU A 14 -9.12 -31.21 -9.79
CA GLU A 14 -9.33 -30.74 -8.43
C GLU A 14 -8.00 -30.41 -7.73
N LEU A 15 -6.94 -31.19 -7.95
CA LEU A 15 -5.60 -30.88 -7.42
C LEU A 15 -4.97 -29.64 -8.06
N GLN A 16 -5.16 -29.40 -9.37
CA GLN A 16 -4.65 -28.20 -10.03
C GLN A 16 -5.45 -26.94 -9.66
N VAL A 17 -6.78 -27.06 -9.48
CA VAL A 17 -7.62 -25.96 -9.01
C VAL A 17 -7.37 -25.65 -7.53
N THR A 18 -7.13 -26.67 -6.69
CA THR A 18 -6.81 -26.47 -5.27
C THR A 18 -5.38 -26.01 -5.02
N ALA A 19 -4.39 -26.41 -5.83
CA ALA A 19 -3.03 -25.88 -5.78
C ALA A 19 -2.94 -24.41 -6.23
N HIS A 20 -3.87 -23.95 -7.07
CA HIS A 20 -4.01 -22.54 -7.45
C HIS A 20 -4.82 -21.70 -6.42
N LEU A 21 -5.36 -22.33 -5.37
CA LEU A 21 -6.28 -21.75 -4.37
C LEU A 21 -5.75 -21.77 -2.92
N SER A 22 -4.46 -22.03 -2.71
CA SER A 22 -3.87 -22.08 -1.36
C SER A 22 -3.57 -20.71 -0.72
N ASP A 23 -3.60 -19.59 -1.45
CA ASP A 23 -3.23 -18.25 -0.94
C ASP A 23 -4.36 -17.21 -1.16
N TRP A 24 -4.73 -16.46 -0.10
CA TRP A 24 -5.48 -15.19 -0.09
C TRP A 24 -6.67 -15.09 -1.11
N ARG A 25 -7.72 -15.87 -0.85
CA ARG A 25 -8.80 -16.38 -1.74
C ARG A 25 -9.76 -15.35 -2.41
N SER A 26 -9.24 -14.30 -3.04
CA SER A 26 -9.91 -13.57 -4.13
C SER A 26 -8.86 -12.99 -5.09
N GLY A 27 -9.24 -12.62 -6.31
CA GLY A 27 -8.31 -12.03 -7.27
C GLY A 27 -7.70 -10.70 -6.81
N PHE A 28 -8.52 -9.78 -6.29
CA PHE A 28 -8.06 -8.51 -5.70
C PHE A 28 -7.10 -8.74 -4.55
N ALA A 29 -7.47 -9.70 -3.72
CA ALA A 29 -6.66 -10.12 -2.61
C ALA A 29 -5.27 -10.53 -3.14
N ALA A 30 -5.18 -11.60 -3.92
CA ALA A 30 -3.91 -12.12 -4.42
C ALA A 30 -3.06 -11.03 -5.09
N ALA A 31 -3.69 -10.19 -5.92
CA ALA A 31 -3.04 -9.05 -6.56
C ALA A 31 -2.43 -8.04 -5.57
N ALA A 32 -3.15 -7.71 -4.48
CA ALA A 32 -2.63 -6.81 -3.46
C ALA A 32 -1.44 -7.40 -2.71
N MET A 33 -1.44 -8.70 -2.43
CA MET A 33 -0.29 -9.36 -1.80
C MET A 33 0.93 -9.34 -2.72
N THR A 34 0.73 -9.56 -4.02
CA THR A 34 1.81 -9.40 -5.00
C THR A 34 2.32 -7.95 -5.06
N ALA A 35 1.42 -6.97 -5.12
CA ALA A 35 1.79 -5.55 -5.19
C ALA A 35 2.56 -5.10 -3.94
N VAL A 36 2.12 -5.52 -2.75
CA VAL A 36 2.85 -5.23 -1.49
C VAL A 36 4.16 -6.01 -1.41
N GLY A 37 4.22 -7.25 -1.91
CA GLY A 37 5.48 -8.00 -2.01
C GLY A 37 6.52 -7.27 -2.87
N LEU A 38 6.15 -6.81 -4.06
CA LEU A 38 7.02 -6.01 -4.93
C LEU A 38 7.45 -4.70 -4.26
N TRP A 39 6.55 -4.07 -3.51
CA TRP A 39 6.86 -2.89 -2.71
C TRP A 39 7.91 -3.19 -1.63
N ILE A 40 7.77 -4.32 -0.91
CA ILE A 40 8.75 -4.78 0.09
C ILE A 40 10.10 -5.05 -0.57
N ASP A 41 10.13 -5.74 -1.70
CA ASP A 41 11.36 -6.04 -2.44
C ASP A 41 12.11 -4.76 -2.80
N ASN A 42 11.40 -3.72 -3.24
CA ASN A 42 11.98 -2.42 -3.53
C ASN A 42 12.49 -1.68 -2.28
N VAL A 43 11.79 -1.80 -1.16
CA VAL A 43 12.24 -1.28 0.14
C VAL A 43 13.53 -1.96 0.55
N VAL A 44 13.60 -3.29 0.48
CA VAL A 44 14.81 -4.08 0.80
C VAL A 44 15.97 -3.65 -0.08
N HIS A 45 15.74 -3.53 -1.39
CA HIS A 45 16.77 -3.04 -2.32
C HIS A 45 17.27 -1.65 -1.95
N THR A 46 16.36 -0.72 -1.64
CA THR A 46 16.74 0.65 -1.24
C THR A 46 17.53 0.66 0.07
N LEU A 47 17.13 -0.12 1.06
CA LEU A 47 17.85 -0.25 2.34
C LEU A 47 19.25 -0.83 2.12
N GLN A 48 19.37 -1.83 1.23
CA GLN A 48 20.65 -2.44 0.83
C GLN A 48 21.60 -1.40 0.21
N GLU A 49 21.12 -0.62 -0.76
CA GLU A 49 21.91 0.43 -1.42
C GLU A 49 22.39 1.51 -0.44
N LEU A 50 21.60 1.78 0.60
CA LEU A 50 21.94 2.74 1.66
C LEU A 50 22.80 2.13 2.78
N GLY A 51 23.13 0.83 2.71
CA GLY A 51 23.87 0.13 3.76
C GLY A 51 23.13 0.07 5.10
N MET A 52 21.80 0.09 5.07
CA MET A 52 20.94 0.05 6.25
C MET A 52 20.53 -1.40 6.61
N ASP A 53 19.96 -1.58 7.80
CA ASP A 53 19.39 -2.87 8.21
C ASP A 53 18.25 -3.28 7.27
N MET A 54 18.25 -4.55 6.86
CA MET A 54 17.22 -5.19 6.01
C MET A 54 16.44 -6.25 6.79
N GLY A 55 16.65 -6.32 8.11
CA GLY A 55 15.94 -7.25 8.97
C GLY A 55 14.43 -7.00 9.01
N PRO A 56 13.64 -7.97 9.51
CA PRO A 56 12.19 -7.87 9.59
C PRO A 56 11.69 -6.59 10.28
N ASN A 57 12.42 -6.10 11.29
CA ASN A 57 12.06 -4.86 12.00
C ASN A 57 12.15 -3.61 11.12
N ALA A 58 13.17 -3.51 10.27
CA ALA A 58 13.31 -2.38 9.34
C ALA A 58 12.18 -2.40 8.29
N ILE A 59 11.84 -3.59 7.79
CA ILE A 59 10.71 -3.76 6.87
C ILE A 59 9.38 -3.41 7.57
N ALA A 60 9.18 -3.88 8.80
CA ALA A 60 8.02 -3.56 9.63
C ALA A 60 7.85 -2.05 9.83
N GLU A 61 8.94 -1.33 10.11
CA GLU A 61 8.93 0.13 10.27
C GLU A 61 8.53 0.84 8.97
N GLN A 62 9.06 0.39 7.82
CA GLN A 62 8.67 0.95 6.53
C GLN A 62 7.20 0.66 6.19
N ALA A 63 6.74 -0.58 6.45
CA ALA A 63 5.37 -1.00 6.22
C ALA A 63 4.39 -0.23 7.11
N GLN A 64 4.69 -0.08 8.40
CA GLN A 64 3.88 0.68 9.35
C GLN A 64 3.89 2.18 9.02
N GLY A 65 5.04 2.74 8.64
CA GLY A 65 5.13 4.14 8.21
C GLY A 65 4.29 4.42 6.96
N THR A 66 4.25 3.48 6.01
CA THR A 66 3.42 3.58 4.80
C THR A 66 1.94 3.37 5.13
N PHE A 67 1.61 2.35 5.91
CA PHE A 67 0.25 2.04 6.34
C PHE A 67 -0.37 3.21 7.13
N GLY A 68 0.43 3.87 7.96
CA GLY A 68 0.05 5.02 8.78
C GLY A 68 -0.88 4.65 9.94
N ASP A 69 -1.25 5.66 10.72
CA ASP A 69 -2.16 5.51 11.86
C ASP A 69 -3.62 5.45 11.39
N GLU A 70 -4.34 4.37 11.71
CA GLU A 70 -5.76 4.18 11.36
C GLU A 70 -6.67 5.31 11.84
N GLU A 71 -6.33 5.99 12.94
CA GLU A 71 -7.10 7.12 13.47
C GLU A 71 -7.12 8.33 12.51
N GLN A 72 -6.10 8.45 11.64
CA GLN A 72 -6.02 9.49 10.61
C GLN A 72 -6.94 9.22 9.40
N GLY A 73 -7.65 8.09 9.38
CA GLY A 73 -8.62 7.75 8.34
C GLY A 73 -8.00 7.73 6.95
N LEU A 74 -8.53 8.54 6.02
CA LEU A 74 -8.01 8.62 4.63
C LEU A 74 -6.77 9.53 4.48
N ASN A 75 -6.31 10.14 5.58
CA ASN A 75 -5.13 11.00 5.57
C ASN A 75 -3.87 10.22 6.00
N ARG A 76 -3.60 9.10 5.33
CA ARG A 76 -2.45 8.22 5.61
C ARG A 76 -1.60 8.04 4.35
N PRO A 77 -0.27 7.85 4.47
CA PRO A 77 0.63 7.76 3.30
C PRO A 77 0.20 6.73 2.26
N LEU A 78 -0.30 5.57 2.72
CA LEU A 78 -0.85 4.49 1.88
C LEU A 78 -1.79 4.97 0.77
N TYR A 79 -2.53 6.03 1.02
CA TYR A 79 -3.57 6.49 0.12
C TYR A 79 -3.10 7.52 -0.89
N TRP A 80 -1.83 7.89 -0.96
CA TRP A 80 -1.41 8.98 -1.83
C TRP A 80 -0.35 8.52 -2.82
N ALA A 81 -0.42 9.02 -4.05
CA ALA A 81 0.62 8.80 -5.05
C ALA A 81 1.95 9.43 -4.60
N SER A 82 1.89 10.67 -4.08
CA SER A 82 3.00 11.25 -3.32
C SER A 82 2.59 11.71 -1.93
N TRP A 83 3.54 11.55 -1.03
CA TRP A 83 3.53 11.92 0.38
C TRP A 83 4.97 12.26 0.72
N GLU A 84 5.23 13.55 0.92
CA GLU A 84 6.54 14.13 1.13
C GLU A 84 6.48 15.03 2.36
N ALA A 85 7.35 14.76 3.34
CA ALA A 85 7.52 15.68 4.46
C ALA A 85 8.29 16.91 3.96
N GLU A 86 7.68 18.09 4.04
CA GLU A 86 8.32 19.37 3.70
C GLU A 86 8.80 20.04 4.98
N GLY A 87 10.11 20.26 5.09
CA GLY A 87 10.70 21.12 6.14
C GLY A 87 10.51 20.63 7.57
N GLY A 88 11.32 21.14 8.50
CA GLY A 88 11.19 20.82 9.91
C GLY A 88 10.01 21.57 10.52
N ASP A 89 8.81 21.00 10.45
CA ASP A 89 7.80 20.86 11.52
C ASP A 89 6.49 20.35 10.90
N GLY A 90 6.29 19.04 10.86
CA GLY A 90 4.98 18.40 10.58
C GLY A 90 4.31 18.60 9.21
N ASP A 91 4.80 19.51 8.35
CA ASP A 91 4.17 19.80 7.06
C ASP A 91 4.39 18.67 6.05
N VAL A 92 3.29 18.25 5.42
CA VAL A 92 3.28 17.16 4.45
C VAL A 92 2.65 17.63 3.15
N ARG A 93 3.44 17.60 2.09
CA ARG A 93 2.95 17.73 0.72
C ARG A 93 2.43 16.37 0.24
N LYS A 94 1.17 16.35 -0.20
CA LYS A 94 0.50 15.14 -0.68
C LYS A 94 -0.21 15.37 -2.00
N SER A 95 -0.13 14.40 -2.90
CA SER A 95 -0.77 14.44 -4.22
C SER A 95 -1.27 13.07 -4.64
N GLY A 96 -2.24 13.03 -5.55
CA GLY A 96 -2.82 11.79 -6.05
C GLY A 96 -3.55 10.99 -4.98
N ARG A 97 -4.63 11.56 -4.41
CA ARG A 97 -5.44 10.88 -3.40
C ARG A 97 -6.06 9.59 -3.96
N LEU A 98 -6.00 8.53 -3.15
CA LEU A 98 -6.29 7.12 -3.44
C LEU A 98 -5.54 6.56 -4.66
N ARG A 99 -4.37 7.10 -5.03
CA ARG A 99 -3.61 6.70 -6.23
C ARG A 99 -2.19 6.20 -5.94
N SER A 100 -1.96 5.60 -4.77
CA SER A 100 -0.66 4.95 -4.51
C SER A 100 -0.42 3.80 -5.51
N ASP A 101 0.82 3.55 -5.88
CA ASP A 101 1.19 2.50 -6.85
C ASP A 101 0.67 1.11 -6.48
N VAL A 102 0.67 0.76 -5.20
CA VAL A 102 0.13 -0.52 -4.70
C VAL A 102 -1.38 -0.67 -4.95
N ILE A 103 -2.16 0.41 -4.81
CA ILE A 103 -3.59 0.45 -5.13
C ILE A 103 -3.78 0.32 -6.64
N LEU A 104 -3.04 1.11 -7.42
CA LEU A 104 -3.15 1.13 -8.88
C LEU A 104 -2.72 -0.21 -9.50
N SER A 105 -1.67 -0.83 -8.98
CA SER A 105 -1.21 -2.17 -9.40
C SER A 105 -2.24 -3.26 -9.07
N THR A 106 -2.85 -3.19 -7.88
CA THR A 106 -3.94 -4.11 -7.51
C THR A 106 -5.16 -3.91 -8.42
N PHE A 107 -5.49 -2.67 -8.74
CA PHE A 107 -6.60 -2.36 -9.63
C PHE A 107 -6.33 -2.79 -11.08
N TYR A 108 -5.09 -2.67 -11.54
CA TYR A 108 -4.67 -3.12 -12.86
C TYR A 108 -4.96 -4.62 -13.09
N TRP A 109 -4.80 -5.46 -12.06
CA TRP A 109 -5.19 -6.87 -12.14
C TRP A 109 -6.66 -7.05 -12.55
N HIS A 110 -7.56 -6.24 -12.00
CA HIS A 110 -8.96 -6.26 -12.41
C HIS A 110 -9.15 -5.81 -13.86
N LEU A 111 -8.44 -4.77 -14.30
CA LEU A 111 -8.48 -4.30 -15.69
C LEU A 111 -8.06 -5.40 -16.68
N GLN A 112 -7.08 -6.23 -16.31
CA GLN A 112 -6.67 -7.38 -17.12
C GLN A 112 -7.76 -8.43 -17.23
N SER A 113 -8.55 -8.64 -16.17
CA SER A 113 -9.64 -9.63 -16.16
C SER A 113 -10.84 -9.26 -17.04
N ILE A 114 -10.94 -7.99 -17.45
CA ILE A 114 -12.04 -7.46 -18.28
C ILE A 114 -11.59 -7.05 -19.69
N GLN A 115 -10.40 -7.46 -20.13
CA GLN A 115 -9.87 -7.16 -21.47
C GLN A 115 -10.87 -7.56 -22.57
N GLY A 116 -11.26 -6.58 -23.38
CA GLY A 116 -12.25 -6.75 -24.47
C GLY A 116 -13.48 -5.83 -24.34
N VAL A 117 -13.68 -5.19 -23.19
CA VAL A 117 -14.65 -4.10 -23.02
C VAL A 117 -13.90 -2.79 -23.16
N GLY A 118 -14.19 -2.01 -24.21
CA GLY A 118 -13.67 -0.65 -24.32
C GLY A 118 -14.19 0.14 -23.13
N LEU A 119 -13.32 0.42 -22.15
CA LEU A 119 -13.68 1.24 -21.01
C LEU A 119 -13.99 2.64 -21.55
N PHE A 120 -15.26 3.04 -21.48
CA PHE A 120 -15.79 4.29 -22.04
C PHE A 120 -15.94 4.33 -23.57
N ASP A 121 -16.03 3.18 -24.25
CA ASP A 121 -16.46 3.17 -25.66
C ASP A 121 -17.89 3.73 -25.80
N ASP A 122 -18.70 3.61 -24.74
CA ASP A 122 -19.96 4.31 -24.58
C ASP A 122 -19.89 5.35 -23.44
N ASN A 123 -20.41 6.55 -23.69
CA ASN A 123 -20.60 7.63 -22.69
C ASN A 123 -21.44 7.23 -21.45
N ASN A 124 -21.95 5.99 -21.41
CA ASN A 124 -22.75 5.43 -20.32
C ASN A 124 -21.99 4.41 -19.45
N ASP A 125 -20.73 4.10 -19.75
CA ASP A 125 -19.96 3.19 -18.92
C ASP A 125 -19.65 3.85 -17.57
N ALA A 126 -20.36 3.39 -16.54
CA ALA A 126 -20.11 3.83 -15.19
C ALA A 126 -18.69 3.41 -14.77
N PRO A 127 -17.92 4.31 -14.14
CA PRO A 127 -16.59 3.94 -13.66
C PRO A 127 -16.67 2.76 -12.67
N PRO A 128 -15.63 1.89 -12.61
CA PRO A 128 -15.64 0.67 -11.82
C PRO A 128 -15.38 0.96 -10.32
N ILE A 129 -16.24 1.77 -9.70
CA ILE A 129 -16.15 2.24 -8.31
C ILE A 129 -16.01 1.07 -7.33
N GLY A 130 -16.78 -0.01 -7.54
CA GLY A 130 -16.74 -1.20 -6.70
C GLY A 130 -15.38 -1.91 -6.75
N ALA A 131 -14.85 -2.15 -7.94
CA ALA A 131 -13.54 -2.77 -8.13
C ALA A 131 -12.40 -1.91 -7.57
N TYR A 132 -12.48 -0.59 -7.75
CA TYR A 132 -11.49 0.33 -7.18
C TYR A 132 -11.53 0.32 -5.65
N THR A 133 -12.73 0.30 -5.05
CA THR A 133 -12.91 0.16 -3.60
C THR A 133 -12.31 -1.15 -3.08
N LEU A 134 -12.58 -2.27 -3.76
CA LEU A 134 -12.03 -3.57 -3.38
C LEU A 134 -10.50 -3.61 -3.48
N SER A 135 -9.92 -2.95 -4.48
CA SER A 135 -8.47 -2.83 -4.64
C SER A 135 -7.84 -2.12 -3.44
N ILE A 136 -8.43 -1.00 -3.00
CA ILE A 136 -7.96 -0.26 -1.83
C ILE A 136 -8.05 -1.10 -0.55
N GLN A 137 -9.17 -1.81 -0.35
CA GLN A 137 -9.36 -2.67 0.82
C GLN A 137 -8.39 -3.86 0.85
N ALA A 138 -8.11 -4.46 -0.31
CA ALA A 138 -7.16 -5.55 -0.43
C ALA A 138 -5.75 -5.08 -0.06
N VAL A 139 -5.35 -3.89 -0.50
CA VAL A 139 -4.07 -3.26 -0.17
C VAL A 139 -3.96 -2.93 1.32
N GLU A 140 -4.99 -2.32 1.94
CA GLU A 140 -4.98 -2.08 3.39
C GLU A 140 -4.66 -3.35 4.17
N GLN A 141 -5.25 -4.48 3.75
CA GLN A 141 -5.05 -5.73 4.44
C GLN A 141 -3.72 -6.41 4.11
N ALA A 142 -3.24 -6.28 2.88
CA ALA A 142 -1.91 -6.75 2.51
C ALA A 142 -0.83 -6.04 3.34
N PHE A 143 -0.95 -4.72 3.57
CA PHE A 143 -0.05 -4.01 4.49
C PHE A 143 -0.20 -4.48 5.93
N LYS A 144 -1.43 -4.60 6.46
CA LYS A 144 -1.67 -5.15 7.82
C LYS A 144 -1.00 -6.49 8.05
N SER A 145 -0.93 -7.33 7.02
CA SER A 145 -0.32 -8.66 7.08
C SER A 145 1.21 -8.61 7.17
N HIS A 146 1.84 -7.46 6.94
CA HIS A 146 3.30 -7.27 6.96
C HIS A 146 3.77 -6.24 8.00
N VAL A 147 2.87 -5.67 8.81
CA VAL A 147 3.22 -4.70 9.87
C VAL A 147 4.17 -5.29 10.92
N THR A 148 4.16 -6.62 11.10
CA THR A 148 5.06 -7.33 12.02
C THR A 148 6.44 -7.64 11.41
N GLY A 149 6.69 -7.27 10.16
CA GLY A 149 7.93 -7.62 9.43
C GLY A 149 7.93 -9.01 8.81
N GLU A 150 7.00 -9.87 9.25
CA GLU A 150 6.70 -11.18 8.65
C GLU A 150 5.26 -11.20 8.14
N LYS A 151 5.01 -11.99 7.09
CA LYS A 151 3.66 -12.21 6.53
C LYS A 151 2.80 -12.99 7.54
N VAL A 152 1.91 -12.30 8.23
CA VAL A 152 0.92 -12.88 9.15
C VAL A 152 -0.49 -12.69 8.58
N LEU A 153 -1.07 -13.77 8.05
CA LEU A 153 -2.45 -13.77 7.60
C LEU A 153 -3.41 -14.16 8.74
N PRO A 154 -4.64 -13.59 8.80
CA PRO A 154 -5.67 -14.09 9.69
C PRO A 154 -5.98 -15.56 9.37
N THR A 155 -6.47 -16.33 10.35
CA THR A 155 -6.88 -17.74 10.16
C THR A 155 -8.41 -17.88 10.25
N GLY A 156 -8.98 -18.91 9.64
CA GLY A 156 -10.43 -19.18 9.66
C GLY A 156 -11.24 -18.28 8.72
N GLN A 157 -12.56 -18.16 8.97
CA GLN A 157 -13.46 -17.37 8.10
C GLN A 157 -13.08 -15.90 8.00
N VAL A 158 -12.48 -15.32 9.04
CA VAL A 158 -12.02 -13.91 9.04
C VAL A 158 -10.87 -13.66 8.06
N ALA A 159 -10.20 -14.71 7.59
CA ALA A 159 -9.19 -14.64 6.54
C ALA A 159 -9.77 -14.43 5.14
N TRP A 160 -11.08 -14.61 4.97
CA TRP A 160 -11.69 -14.58 3.65
C TRP A 160 -11.88 -13.14 3.20
N PHE A 161 -11.38 -12.82 2.01
CA PHE A 161 -11.64 -11.54 1.36
C PHE A 161 -13.04 -11.56 0.71
N SER A 162 -14.07 -11.40 1.55
CA SER A 162 -15.49 -11.41 1.19
C SER A 162 -16.24 -10.16 1.65
N VAL A 163 -17.41 -9.89 1.07
CA VAL A 163 -18.28 -8.78 1.49
C VAL A 163 -18.65 -8.88 2.98
N ASP A 164 -18.83 -10.09 3.52
CA ASP A 164 -19.19 -10.28 4.93
C ASP A 164 -18.10 -9.80 5.90
N ASN A 165 -16.83 -9.93 5.50
CA ASN A 165 -15.69 -9.52 6.33
C ASN A 165 -15.26 -8.07 6.05
N TRP A 166 -15.48 -7.58 4.83
CA TRP A 166 -14.84 -6.36 4.32
C TRP A 166 -15.83 -5.29 3.84
N GLY A 167 -17.12 -5.63 3.74
CA GLY A 167 -18.19 -4.66 3.59
C GLY A 167 -18.43 -3.83 4.85
N ASP A 168 -19.38 -2.91 4.78
CA ASP A 168 -19.85 -2.19 5.96
C ASP A 168 -20.43 -3.17 6.98
N THR A 169 -19.94 -3.10 8.22
CA THR A 169 -20.37 -3.97 9.31
C THR A 169 -20.97 -3.14 10.45
N TYR A 170 -21.45 -3.81 11.49
CA TYR A 170 -21.85 -3.17 12.74
C TYR A 170 -21.04 -3.76 13.88
N LYS A 171 -20.54 -2.90 14.77
CA LYS A 171 -19.88 -3.29 16.02
C LYS A 171 -20.73 -2.80 17.19
N TYR A 172 -20.75 -3.56 18.28
CA TYR A 172 -21.34 -3.09 19.53
C TYR A 172 -20.25 -2.46 20.38
N LEU A 173 -20.38 -1.16 20.68
CA LEU A 173 -19.47 -0.41 21.55
C LEU A 173 -20.30 0.18 22.69
N GLY A 174 -19.99 -0.20 23.93
CA GLY A 174 -20.73 0.27 25.12
C GLY A 174 -22.23 -0.02 25.06
N GLY A 175 -22.62 -1.20 24.55
CA GLY A 175 -24.03 -1.60 24.39
C GLY A 175 -24.76 -0.91 23.22
N ARG A 176 -24.11 -0.03 22.46
CA ARG A 176 -24.69 0.65 21.29
C ARG A 176 -24.20 0.01 20.00
N LYS A 177 -25.12 -0.20 19.05
CA LYS A 177 -24.81 -0.65 17.70
C LYS A 177 -24.23 0.53 16.90
N VAL A 178 -22.93 0.47 16.60
CA VAL A 178 -22.19 1.46 15.84
C VAL A 178 -21.86 0.89 14.46
N LYS A 179 -22.10 1.66 13.39
CA LYS A 179 -21.76 1.24 12.02
C LYS A 179 -20.25 1.35 11.81
N SER A 180 -19.61 0.27 11.37
CA SER A 180 -18.21 0.22 10.98
C SER A 180 -18.13 0.29 9.46
N LEU A 181 -17.87 1.51 8.95
CA LEU A 181 -17.80 1.81 7.53
C LEU A 181 -16.45 1.35 6.97
N LYS A 182 -16.34 0.10 6.52
CA LYS A 182 -15.09 -0.41 5.91
C LYS A 182 -15.02 -0.12 4.41
N ALA A 183 -16.14 -0.23 3.70
CA ALA A 183 -16.23 0.02 2.27
C ALA A 183 -16.73 1.44 1.99
N SER A 184 -17.80 1.86 2.67
CA SER A 184 -18.41 3.17 2.43
C SER A 184 -17.56 4.35 2.86
N LYS A 185 -16.46 4.14 3.61
CA LYS A 185 -15.49 5.19 3.90
C LYS A 185 -14.81 5.74 2.65
N PHE A 186 -14.70 4.94 1.58
CA PHE A 186 -14.10 5.35 0.31
C PHE A 186 -15.12 5.91 -0.68
N SER A 187 -16.38 5.47 -0.59
CA SER A 187 -17.39 5.73 -1.62
C SER A 187 -17.58 7.22 -1.92
N LYS A 188 -17.63 8.09 -0.91
CA LYS A 188 -17.78 9.54 -1.15
C LYS A 188 -16.59 10.13 -1.91
N THR A 189 -15.37 9.67 -1.64
CA THR A 189 -14.17 10.17 -2.31
C THR A 189 -14.10 9.66 -3.75
N ILE A 190 -14.37 8.36 -3.97
CA ILE A 190 -14.30 7.76 -5.30
C ILE A 190 -15.45 8.28 -6.19
N GLN A 191 -16.65 8.49 -5.65
CA GLN A 191 -17.78 9.08 -6.37
C GLN A 191 -17.55 10.54 -6.77
N ALA A 192 -16.64 11.24 -6.09
CA ALA A 192 -16.28 12.61 -6.41
C ALA A 192 -15.19 12.72 -7.49
N PHE A 193 -14.62 11.60 -7.94
CA PHE A 193 -13.65 11.60 -9.03
C PHE A 193 -14.29 12.05 -10.34
N THR A 194 -13.61 12.98 -11.00
CA THR A 194 -13.97 13.45 -12.33
C THR A 194 -13.58 12.43 -13.39
N VAL A 195 -14.05 12.62 -14.63
CA VAL A 195 -13.62 11.79 -15.77
C VAL A 195 -12.10 11.83 -15.92
N GLN A 196 -11.50 13.01 -15.78
CA GLN A 196 -10.05 13.19 -15.86
C GLN A 196 -9.29 12.43 -14.75
N ASP A 197 -9.85 12.37 -13.53
CA ASP A 197 -9.26 11.57 -12.45
C ASP A 197 -9.27 10.08 -12.83
N TRP A 198 -10.37 9.58 -13.39
CA TRP A 198 -10.47 8.20 -13.86
C TRP A 198 -9.52 7.92 -15.01
N GLU A 199 -9.46 8.77 -16.04
CA GLU A 199 -8.49 8.64 -17.14
C GLU A 199 -7.05 8.56 -16.62
N THR A 200 -6.71 9.38 -15.63
CA THR A 200 -5.40 9.34 -14.97
C THR A 200 -5.20 8.02 -14.24
N ILE A 201 -6.18 7.56 -13.44
CA ILE A 201 -6.13 6.27 -12.75
C ILE A 201 -5.90 5.11 -13.71
N PHE A 202 -6.62 5.05 -14.83
CA PHE A 202 -6.47 4.00 -15.84
C PHE A 202 -5.10 4.06 -16.52
N THR A 203 -4.65 5.27 -16.87
CA THR A 203 -3.34 5.49 -17.50
C THR A 203 -2.21 5.04 -16.57
N ASP A 204 -2.24 5.47 -15.31
CA ASP A 204 -1.23 5.14 -14.31
C ASP A 204 -1.25 3.64 -13.98
N ALA A 205 -2.42 3.05 -13.80
CA ALA A 205 -2.57 1.60 -13.58
C ALA A 205 -2.02 0.78 -14.76
N CYS A 206 -2.29 1.20 -15.99
CA CYS A 206 -1.73 0.55 -17.19
C CYS A 206 -0.22 0.76 -17.30
N ALA A 207 0.32 1.90 -16.89
CA ALA A 207 1.75 2.17 -16.92
C ALA A 207 2.53 1.25 -15.98
N LEU A 208 1.96 0.89 -14.82
CA LEU A 208 2.56 -0.06 -13.87
C LEU A 208 2.72 -1.48 -14.43
N ARG A 209 2.07 -1.82 -15.56
CA ARG A 209 2.35 -3.04 -16.35
C ARG A 209 3.83 -3.15 -16.75
N THR A 210 4.49 -2.01 -16.92
CA THR A 210 5.88 -1.94 -17.43
C THR A 210 6.94 -1.93 -16.32
N GLY A 211 6.52 -2.04 -15.05
CA GLY A 211 7.39 -2.11 -13.89
C GLY A 211 6.99 -1.12 -12.80
N PHE A 212 7.20 -1.50 -11.53
CA PHE A 212 7.10 -0.59 -10.40
C PHE A 212 8.28 0.38 -10.43
N LYS A 213 8.03 1.66 -10.71
CA LYS A 213 9.02 2.73 -10.53
C LYS A 213 8.72 3.45 -9.23
N MET A 214 9.10 2.85 -8.11
CA MET A 214 9.22 3.63 -6.89
C MET A 214 10.62 4.22 -6.85
N GLU A 215 10.76 5.48 -7.24
CA GLU A 215 11.95 6.26 -6.91
C GLU A 215 12.11 6.21 -5.39
N GLY A 216 13.15 5.53 -4.92
CA GLY A 216 13.41 5.30 -3.50
C GLY A 216 13.37 6.61 -2.73
N LYS A 217 12.30 6.80 -1.96
CA LYS A 217 12.12 7.98 -1.11
C LYS A 217 13.16 7.93 0.01
N LYS A 218 14.27 8.63 -0.17
CA LYS A 218 15.24 8.92 0.88
C LYS A 218 14.53 9.71 1.99
N ARG A 219 14.09 9.03 3.06
CA ARG A 219 13.83 9.74 4.31
C ARG A 219 15.17 10.29 4.79
N LYS A 220 15.33 11.60 4.86
CA LYS A 220 16.40 12.19 5.65
C LYS A 220 16.13 11.80 7.10
N VAL A 221 16.83 10.78 7.59
CA VAL A 221 16.83 10.43 9.00
C VAL A 221 17.35 11.65 9.75
N ALA A 222 16.48 12.29 10.54
CA ALA A 222 16.91 13.30 11.48
C ALA A 222 17.79 12.58 12.51
N SER A 223 19.11 12.76 12.39
CA SER A 223 20.08 12.25 13.36
C SER A 223 19.89 13.00 14.67
N SER A 224 19.06 12.47 15.56
CA SER A 224 19.00 12.89 16.95
C SER A 224 20.20 12.31 17.69
N THR A 225 21.38 12.88 17.47
CA THR A 225 22.55 12.63 18.31
C THR A 225 22.50 13.65 19.44
N GLY A 226 21.77 13.32 20.50
CA GLY A 226 21.80 14.02 21.77
C GLY A 226 22.25 13.07 22.87
N SER A 227 23.19 13.54 23.71
CA SER A 227 23.85 12.88 24.87
C SER A 227 25.31 12.51 24.56
N ALA A 228 26.35 12.89 25.33
CA ALA A 228 26.45 13.51 26.65
C ALA A 228 27.80 14.25 26.81
N TYR A 229 27.76 15.27 27.66
CA TYR A 229 28.80 15.92 28.46
C TYR A 229 30.23 15.33 28.52
N ASN A 230 31.22 16.21 28.35
CA ASN A 230 32.40 16.44 29.23
C ASN A 230 33.05 17.77 28.77
N SER A 231 32.98 18.86 29.53
CA SER A 231 33.80 19.25 30.69
C SER A 231 35.09 19.99 30.28
N ASP A 232 35.02 21.32 30.45
CA ASP A 232 36.01 22.29 30.96
C ASP A 232 37.41 22.51 30.33
N ASP A 233 37.70 23.83 30.24
CA ASP A 233 38.97 24.58 30.20
C ASP A 233 39.84 24.46 28.92
N VAL A 234 40.45 25.51 28.34
CA VAL A 234 41.13 26.68 28.90
C VAL A 234 41.15 27.86 27.90
N GLU A 235 41.06 29.05 28.46
CA GLU A 235 41.39 30.40 27.97
C GLU A 235 42.72 30.55 27.19
N SER A 236 42.72 31.29 26.07
CA SER A 236 43.79 32.25 25.71
C SER A 236 43.36 33.12 24.52
N GLY A 237 43.48 34.43 24.68
CA GLY A 237 43.04 35.46 23.73
C GLY A 237 44.03 35.75 22.58
N PRO A 238 44.03 36.99 22.04
CA PRO A 238 43.64 37.26 20.65
C PRO A 238 44.81 37.72 19.77
N GLU A 239 44.72 37.55 18.45
CA GLU A 239 45.62 38.26 17.53
C GLU A 239 44.97 38.52 16.16
N TYR A 240 45.29 39.70 15.65
CA TYR A 240 44.72 40.54 14.59
C TYR A 240 45.38 40.29 13.22
N ASP A 241 44.78 40.91 12.18
CA ASP A 241 45.35 41.40 10.89
C ASP A 241 44.79 40.74 9.62
N VAL A 242 44.64 41.41 8.48
CA VAL A 242 44.54 42.81 8.03
C VAL A 242 43.98 42.70 6.60
N MET A 243 43.33 43.77 6.14
CA MET A 243 42.76 43.95 4.80
C MET A 243 43.72 43.73 3.62
N VAL A 244 43.15 43.55 2.42
CA VAL A 244 43.57 43.93 1.04
C VAL A 244 42.64 43.13 0.10
N SER A 245 42.01 43.57 -0.99
CA SER A 245 41.94 44.74 -1.90
C SER A 245 40.70 44.46 -2.80
N ASP A 246 40.03 45.35 -3.53
CA ASP A 246 40.22 46.71 -4.06
C ASP A 246 38.87 47.47 -4.03
#